data_AF-A0A969EF78-F1
#
_entry.id   AF-A0A969EF78-F1
#
_cell.length_a   1.000
_cell.length_b   1.000
_cell.length_c   1.000
_cell.angle_alpha   90.00
_cell.angle_beta   90.00
_cell.angle_gamma   90.00
#
_symmetry.space_group_name_H-M   'P 1'
#
loop_
_entity.id
_entity.type
_entity.pdbx_description
1 polymer ?
#
loop_
_entity_poly.entity_id
_entity_poly.type
_entity_poly.pdbx_seq_one_letter_code
_entity_poly.pdbx_strand_id
1 'polypeptide(L)'
;MVITMLAHDQALEEVTRGAGGLLVSLPKGAIHVAMGTHSVIVTREISRAHAGAGQVFVAAPVQADRTGDSMKEIISELTAYLKTKGTTDEELTRVVNGNVRRLPGSFETTGAVFGGVITLAN
;
A
#
# COMPACT_ATOMS: atom_id res chain seq x y z
N MET A 1 -6.46 -4.72 10.61
CA MET A 1 -6.11 -4.98 9.19
C MET A 1 -7.19 -5.88 8.62
N VAL A 2 -7.66 -5.61 7.41
CA VAL A 2 -8.57 -6.47 6.64
C VAL A 2 -7.95 -6.77 5.29
N ILE A 3 -8.12 -8.00 4.81
CA ILE A 3 -7.64 -8.44 3.51
C ILE A 3 -8.85 -8.88 2.71
N THR A 4 -8.98 -8.39 1.48
CA THR A 4 -10.06 -8.77 0.57
C THR A 4 -9.49 -9.34 -0.73
N MET A 5 -10.19 -10.32 -1.27
CA MET A 5 -9.94 -10.82 -2.62
C MET A 5 -11.28 -10.86 -3.34
N LEU A 6 -11.50 -9.87 -4.22
CA LEU A 6 -12.78 -9.67 -4.89
C LEU A 6 -12.54 -9.75 -6.40
N ALA A 7 -13.46 -10.40 -7.11
CA ALA A 7 -13.24 -10.77 -8.52
C ALA A 7 -13.32 -9.58 -9.49
N HIS A 8 -13.99 -8.50 -9.10
CA HIS A 8 -14.24 -7.35 -9.97
C HIS A 8 -14.37 -6.05 -9.19
N ASP A 9 -14.20 -4.93 -9.90
CA ASP A 9 -14.17 -3.57 -9.32
C ASP A 9 -15.44 -3.21 -8.56
N GLN A 10 -16.62 -3.55 -9.11
CA GLN A 10 -17.90 -3.29 -8.43
C GLN A 10 -18.00 -3.95 -7.05
N ALA A 11 -17.47 -5.17 -6.88
CA ALA A 11 -17.49 -5.85 -5.59
C ALA A 11 -16.57 -5.13 -4.60
N LEU A 12 -15.39 -4.65 -5.05
CA LEU A 12 -14.49 -3.87 -4.21
C LEU A 12 -15.14 -2.55 -3.79
N GLU A 13 -15.83 -1.87 -4.69
CA GLU A 13 -16.58 -0.67 -4.38
C GLU A 13 -17.70 -0.93 -3.37
N GLU A 14 -18.51 -1.96 -3.57
CA GLU A 14 -19.61 -2.30 -2.67
C GLU A 14 -19.11 -2.67 -1.27
N VAL A 15 -18.12 -3.56 -1.17
CA VAL A 15 -17.54 -3.98 0.12
C VAL A 15 -16.89 -2.79 0.83
N THR A 16 -16.28 -1.86 0.09
CA THR A 16 -15.56 -0.75 0.71
C THR A 16 -16.47 0.42 1.06
N ARG A 17 -17.36 0.82 0.15
CA ARG A 17 -18.16 2.05 0.19
C ARG A 17 -19.65 1.83 0.45
N GLY A 18 -20.13 0.60 0.38
CA GLY A 18 -21.54 0.27 0.61
C GLY A 18 -22.01 0.64 2.02
N ALA A 19 -23.32 0.55 2.25
CA ALA A 19 -23.90 0.79 3.56
C ALA A 19 -23.35 -0.24 4.57
N GLY A 20 -22.58 0.22 5.57
CA GLY A 20 -21.87 -0.66 6.50
C GLY A 20 -20.54 -1.21 5.98
N GLY A 21 -20.06 -0.73 4.84
CA GLY A 21 -18.81 -1.15 4.21
C GLY A 21 -17.56 -0.83 5.04
N LEU A 22 -16.40 -1.24 4.52
CA LEU A 22 -15.13 -1.13 5.24
C LEU A 22 -14.79 0.29 5.69
N LEU A 23 -15.16 1.32 4.92
CA LEU A 23 -14.87 2.72 5.29
C LEU A 23 -15.49 3.13 6.62
N VAL A 24 -16.71 2.67 6.91
CA VAL A 24 -17.42 3.02 8.15
C VAL A 24 -17.13 2.03 9.28
N SER A 25 -16.83 0.79 8.94
CA SER A 25 -16.64 -0.30 9.89
C SER A 25 -15.22 -0.38 10.44
N LEU A 26 -14.21 0.09 9.69
CA LEU A 26 -12.82 0.06 10.12
C LEU A 26 -12.46 1.28 11.00
N PRO A 27 -11.71 1.08 12.09
CA PRO A 27 -11.20 2.19 12.88
C PRO A 27 -10.13 2.99 12.10
N LYS A 28 -9.87 4.23 12.52
CA LYS A 28 -8.74 5.02 12.03
C LYS A 28 -7.42 4.25 12.23
N GLY A 29 -6.51 4.38 11.28
CA GLY A 29 -5.24 3.65 11.23
C GLY A 29 -5.35 2.20 10.74
N ALA A 30 -6.56 1.67 10.52
CA ALA A 30 -6.71 0.33 9.96
C ALA A 30 -6.19 0.26 8.52
N ILE A 31 -5.61 -0.89 8.18
CA ILE A 31 -5.11 -1.19 6.83
C ILE A 31 -6.09 -2.12 6.13
N HIS A 32 -6.51 -1.75 4.91
CA HIS A 32 -7.22 -2.61 3.97
C HIS A 32 -6.28 -3.02 2.84
N VAL A 33 -6.05 -4.33 2.67
CA VAL A 33 -5.26 -4.90 1.59
C VAL A 33 -6.19 -5.55 0.56
N ALA A 34 -6.26 -5.01 -0.65
CA ALA A 34 -7.03 -5.59 -1.76
C ALA A 34 -6.11 -6.43 -2.65
N MET A 35 -6.44 -7.72 -2.77
CA MET A 35 -5.64 -8.72 -3.49
C MET A 35 -6.15 -9.04 -4.90
N GLY A 36 -7.32 -8.50 -5.29
CA GLY A 36 -7.84 -8.63 -6.65
C GLY A 36 -7.08 -7.77 -7.66
N THR A 37 -7.12 -8.16 -8.93
CA THR A 37 -6.59 -7.38 -10.05
C THR A 37 -7.60 -6.34 -10.51
N HIS A 38 -7.65 -5.22 -9.78
CA HIS A 38 -8.59 -4.13 -10.03
C HIS A 38 -8.05 -3.06 -10.98
N SER A 39 -8.92 -2.27 -11.59
CA SER A 39 -8.49 -1.14 -12.41
C SER A 39 -7.75 -0.08 -11.57
N VAL A 40 -6.86 0.67 -12.22
CA VAL A 40 -6.10 1.77 -11.59
C VAL A 40 -7.04 2.88 -11.09
N ILE A 41 -8.15 3.13 -11.79
CA ILE A 41 -9.11 4.16 -11.43
C ILE A 41 -9.76 3.82 -10.09
N VAL A 42 -10.35 2.63 -9.98
CA VAL A 42 -11.00 2.14 -8.76
C VAL A 42 -10.01 2.09 -7.61
N THR A 43 -8.80 1.56 -7.85
CA THR A 43 -7.73 1.51 -6.85
C THR A 43 -7.39 2.91 -6.29
N ARG A 44 -7.32 3.93 -7.15
CA ARG A 44 -7.06 5.32 -6.72
C ARG A 44 -8.23 5.93 -5.97
N GLU A 45 -9.45 5.64 -6.38
CA GLU A 45 -10.65 6.15 -5.70
C GLU A 45 -10.85 5.55 -4.32
N ILE A 46 -10.63 4.24 -4.19
CA ILE A 46 -10.66 3.53 -2.92
C ILE A 46 -9.51 3.98 -2.00
N SER A 47 -8.30 4.16 -2.54
CA SER A 47 -7.17 4.72 -1.80
C SER A 47 -7.49 6.10 -1.21
N ARG A 48 -8.06 7.00 -2.04
CA ARG A 48 -8.49 8.33 -1.57
C ARG A 48 -9.59 8.26 -0.51
N ALA A 49 -10.54 7.34 -0.67
CA ALA A 49 -11.61 7.16 0.30
C ALA A 49 -11.09 6.70 1.67
N HIS A 50 -10.19 5.71 1.68
CA HIS A 50 -9.54 5.27 2.92
C HIS A 50 -8.71 6.39 3.55
N ALA A 51 -7.94 7.13 2.77
CA ALA A 51 -7.18 8.28 3.27
C ALA A 51 -8.09 9.33 3.92
N GLY A 52 -9.24 9.64 3.29
CA GLY A 52 -10.26 10.54 3.85
C GLY A 52 -10.87 10.04 5.17
N ALA A 53 -10.96 8.71 5.34
CA ALA A 53 -11.41 8.08 6.58
C ALA A 53 -10.29 7.91 7.64
N GLY A 54 -9.06 8.34 7.35
CA GLY A 54 -7.90 8.14 8.21
C GLY A 54 -7.44 6.68 8.28
N GLN A 55 -7.67 5.91 7.23
CA GLN A 55 -7.31 4.50 7.06
C GLN A 55 -6.25 4.37 5.95
N VAL A 56 -5.60 3.21 5.88
CA VAL A 56 -4.57 2.91 4.87
C VAL A 56 -5.11 1.88 3.88
N PHE A 57 -4.87 2.10 2.60
CA PHE A 57 -5.22 1.16 1.55
C PHE A 57 -3.97 0.67 0.82
N VAL A 58 -3.89 -0.64 0.59
CA VAL A 58 -2.80 -1.30 -0.12
C VAL A 58 -3.39 -2.15 -1.24
N ALA A 59 -2.96 -1.89 -2.47
CA ALA A 59 -3.21 -2.80 -3.58
C ALA A 59 -2.08 -3.81 -3.65
N ALA A 60 -2.40 -5.09 -3.48
CA ALA A 60 -1.45 -6.20 -3.50
C ALA A 60 -1.98 -7.33 -4.40
N PRO A 61 -2.12 -7.07 -5.72
CA PRO A 61 -2.73 -8.03 -6.64
C PRO A 61 -1.96 -9.34 -6.68
N VAL A 62 -2.68 -10.47 -6.61
CA VAL A 62 -2.12 -11.82 -6.70
C VAL A 62 -2.72 -12.59 -7.88
N GLN A 63 -2.05 -13.66 -8.29
CA GLN A 63 -2.61 -14.61 -9.24
C GLN A 63 -3.75 -15.37 -8.57
N ALA A 64 -4.92 -15.40 -9.19
CA ALA A 64 -6.15 -15.90 -8.56
C ALA A 64 -6.04 -17.39 -8.15
N ASP A 65 -5.33 -18.21 -8.93
CA ASP A 65 -5.06 -19.62 -8.68
C ASP A 65 -4.04 -19.87 -7.56
N ARG A 66 -3.33 -18.83 -7.10
CA ARG A 66 -2.31 -18.91 -6.03
C ARG A 66 -2.60 -18.03 -4.81
N THR A 67 -3.83 -17.53 -4.69
CA THR A 67 -4.23 -16.67 -3.56
C THR A 67 -3.94 -17.31 -2.20
N GLY A 68 -4.23 -18.61 -2.05
CA GLY A 68 -3.98 -19.34 -0.80
C GLY A 68 -2.49 -19.40 -0.45
N ASP A 69 -1.64 -19.67 -1.45
CA ASP A 69 -0.18 -19.66 -1.27
C ASP A 69 0.32 -18.28 -0.87
N SER A 70 -0.14 -17.23 -1.56
CA SER A 70 0.23 -15.84 -1.26
C SER A 70 -0.21 -15.44 0.15
N MET A 71 -1.42 -15.80 0.57
CA MET A 71 -1.92 -15.53 1.92
C MET A 71 -1.08 -16.22 2.99
N LYS A 72 -0.74 -17.49 2.77
CA LYS A 72 0.11 -18.25 3.68
C LYS A 72 1.49 -17.58 3.82
N GLU A 73 2.08 -17.16 2.71
CA GLU A 73 3.39 -16.51 2.72
C GLU A 73 3.33 -15.13 3.39
N ILE A 74 2.34 -14.29 3.06
CA ILE A 74 2.12 -12.98 3.68
C ILE A 74 2.01 -13.12 5.21
N ILE A 75 1.22 -14.08 5.69
CA ILE A 75 1.03 -14.31 7.13
C ILE A 75 2.32 -14.82 7.76
N SER A 76 3.03 -15.75 7.10
CA SER A 76 4.30 -16.30 7.57
C SER A 76 5.36 -15.20 7.71
N GLU A 77 5.54 -14.40 6.66
CA GLU A 77 6.51 -13.31 6.63
C GLU A 77 6.18 -12.22 7.63
N LEU A 78 4.91 -11.80 7.72
CA LEU A 78 4.47 -10.80 8.72
C LEU A 78 4.69 -11.32 10.15
N THR A 79 4.40 -12.59 10.41
CA THR A 79 4.61 -13.19 11.73
C THR A 79 6.10 -13.27 12.09
N ALA A 80 6.94 -13.69 11.14
CA ALA A 80 8.38 -13.75 11.31
C ALA A 80 8.96 -12.35 11.56
N TYR A 81 8.53 -11.35 10.79
CA TYR A 81 8.97 -9.97 10.94
C TYR A 81 8.60 -9.39 12.31
N LEU A 82 7.35 -9.58 12.77
CA LEU A 82 6.86 -9.04 14.03
C LEU A 82 7.44 -9.72 15.28
N LYS A 83 7.89 -10.99 15.17
CA LYS A 83 8.37 -11.75 16.33
C LYS A 83 9.87 -11.90 16.38
N THR A 84 10.48 -12.41 15.31
CA THR A 84 11.80 -13.04 15.39
C THR A 84 12.86 -12.39 14.51
N LYS A 85 12.48 -11.83 13.36
CA LYS A 85 13.45 -11.39 12.34
C LYS A 85 13.64 -9.88 12.27
N GLY A 86 12.57 -9.09 12.37
CA GLY A 86 12.63 -7.63 12.19
C GLY A 86 13.30 -7.20 10.86
N THR A 87 13.76 -5.95 10.79
CA THR A 87 14.65 -5.47 9.72
C THR A 87 16.10 -5.80 10.09
N THR A 88 16.88 -6.38 9.18
CA THR A 88 18.32 -6.56 9.42
C THR A 88 19.12 -5.32 9.05
N ASP A 89 20.33 -5.17 9.61
CA ASP A 89 21.21 -4.05 9.31
C ASP A 89 21.63 -4.01 7.83
N GLU A 90 21.76 -5.17 7.19
CA GLU A 90 22.04 -5.28 5.75
C GLU A 90 20.85 -4.83 4.91
N GLU A 91 19.62 -5.18 5.30
CA GLU A 91 18.39 -4.72 4.64
C GLU A 91 18.25 -3.21 4.76
N LEU A 92 18.46 -2.67 5.97
CA LEU A 92 18.45 -1.23 6.22
C LEU A 92 19.50 -0.52 5.36
N THR A 93 20.74 -1.00 5.38
CA THR A 93 21.85 -0.44 4.59
C THR A 93 21.54 -0.49 3.10
N ARG A 94 20.92 -1.57 2.61
CA ARG A 94 20.49 -1.70 1.22
C ARG A 94 19.39 -0.69 0.86
N VAL A 95 18.40 -0.51 1.71
CA VAL A 95 17.30 0.46 1.49
C VAL A 95 17.84 1.89 1.51
N VAL A 96 18.70 2.24 2.47
CA VAL A 96 19.34 3.55 2.55
C VAL A 96 20.17 3.82 1.29
N ASN A 97 21.04 2.88 0.90
CA ASN A 97 21.84 3.02 -0.32
C ASN A 97 20.99 3.11 -1.57
N GLY A 98 19.89 2.35 -1.64
CA GLY A 98 18.91 2.43 -2.73
C GLY A 98 18.28 3.81 -2.82
N ASN A 99 17.83 4.38 -1.69
CA ASN A 99 17.26 5.72 -1.63
C ASN A 99 18.29 6.79 -2.00
N VAL A 100 19.52 6.70 -1.47
CA VAL A 100 20.61 7.64 -1.78
C VAL A 100 20.93 7.64 -3.28
N ARG A 101 20.98 6.47 -3.92
CA ARG A 101 21.25 6.36 -5.37
C ARG A 101 20.13 6.93 -6.25
N ARG A 102 18.90 7.03 -5.73
CA ARG A 102 17.75 7.62 -6.44
C ARG A 102 17.68 9.14 -6.28
N LEU A 103 18.35 9.72 -5.29
CA LEU A 103 18.33 11.17 -5.03
C LEU A 103 18.86 12.00 -6.20
N PRO A 104 20.03 11.71 -6.81
CA PRO A 104 20.49 12.47 -7.98
C PRO A 104 19.49 12.40 -9.14
N GLY A 105 18.95 11.21 -9.40
CA GLY A 105 17.92 10.97 -10.42
C GLY A 105 16.64 11.78 -10.20
N SER A 106 16.28 12.04 -8.94
CA SER A 106 15.11 12.84 -8.61
C SER A 106 15.25 14.34 -8.92
N PHE A 107 16.47 14.83 -9.21
CA PHE A 107 16.77 16.23 -9.53
C PHE A 107 17.27 16.45 -10.97
N GLU A 108 17.05 15.49 -11.87
CA GLU A 108 17.54 15.56 -13.25
C GLU A 108 16.82 16.60 -14.13
N THR A 109 15.67 17.13 -13.69
CA THR A 109 14.92 18.15 -14.44
C THR A 109 14.89 19.48 -13.70
N THR A 110 14.92 20.59 -14.45
CA THR A 110 14.80 21.96 -13.89
C THR A 110 13.55 22.12 -13.02
N GLY A 111 12.44 21.46 -13.40
CA GLY A 111 11.19 21.47 -12.62
C GLY A 111 11.30 20.73 -11.28
N ALA A 112 12.03 19.61 -11.23
CA ALA A 112 12.23 18.84 -10.01
C ALA A 112 13.14 19.59 -9.01
N VAL A 113 14.18 20.28 -9.51
CA VAL A 113 15.02 21.16 -8.67
C VAL A 113 14.20 22.31 -8.09
N PHE A 114 13.39 22.98 -8.92
CA PHE A 114 12.57 24.11 -8.46
C PHE A 114 11.52 23.69 -7.41
N GLY A 115 10.87 22.54 -7.60
CA GLY A 115 9.96 21.97 -6.61
C GLY A 115 10.64 21.59 -5.29
N GLY A 116 11.88 21.09 -5.36
CA GLY A 116 12.70 20.79 -4.18
C GLY A 116 13.02 22.04 -3.34
N VAL A 117 13.43 23.14 -3.99
CA VAL A 117 13.74 24.41 -3.30
C VAL A 117 12.50 25.01 -2.63
N ILE A 118 11.33 24.95 -3.28
CA ILE A 118 10.07 25.43 -2.69
C ILE A 118 9.66 24.60 -1.45
N THR A 119 9.89 23.28 -1.49
CA THR A 119 9.55 22.38 -0.37
C THR A 119 10.45 22.60 0.84
N LEU A 120 11.71 23.00 0.64
CA LEU A 120 12.67 23.30 1.71
C LEU A 120 12.50 24.70 2.33
N ALA A 121 11.79 25.60 1.64
CA ALA A 121 11.61 27.00 2.05
C ALA A 121 10.34 27.25 2.88
N ASN A 122 9.52 26.22 3.14
CA ASN A 122 8.34 26.24 4.02
C ASN A 122 8.53 25.24 5.16
#